data_AF-A0A3R7AKW1-F1
#
_entry.id   AF-A0A3R7AKW1-F1
#
_cell.length_a   1.000
_cell.length_b   1.000
_cell.length_c   1.000
_cell.angle_alpha   90.00
_cell.angle_beta   90.00
_cell.angle_gamma   90.00
#
_symmetry.space_group_name_H-M   'P 1'
#
loop_
_entity.id
_entity.type
_entity.pdbx_description
1 polymer ?
#
loop_
_entity_poly.entity_id
_entity_poly.type
_entity_poly.pdbx_seq_one_letter_code
_entity_poly.pdbx_strand_id
1 'polypeptide(L)'
;MLIPESQLRDLGFGYRAPFIVKSAAILSALGGATYLQSLRLNANAADVQTALTQFSGVGRKVADCVALFSLDKLEAIPVDTHAATKSLTPTIYAEVGKLYQDRFSPFAGWAHSILFAADLNKVKTLLSPSPAKKSKRKSPTPVKVEISADNTAIPSSSTEQLHHPNGRKKRITKKRLDMDDPSS
;
A
#
# COMPACT_ATOMS: atom_id res chain seq x y z
N MET A 1 1.20 -18.15 -33.90
CA MET A 1 2.23 -17.24 -34.41
C MET A 1 2.72 -16.39 -33.24
N LEU A 2 4.02 -16.33 -32.97
CA LEU A 2 4.59 -15.47 -31.93
C LEU A 2 5.00 -14.13 -32.55
N ILE A 3 4.79 -13.02 -31.82
CA ILE A 3 5.20 -11.69 -32.27
C ILE A 3 6.74 -11.57 -32.12
N PRO A 4 7.48 -11.11 -33.16
CA PRO A 4 8.92 -10.89 -33.06
C PRO A 4 9.30 -9.82 -32.02
N GLU A 5 10.49 -9.95 -31.41
CA GLU A 5 10.97 -8.98 -30.42
C GLU A 5 11.14 -7.57 -31.02
N SER A 6 11.62 -7.46 -32.26
CA SER A 6 11.78 -6.19 -32.98
C SER A 6 10.46 -5.41 -33.03
N GLN A 7 9.38 -6.06 -33.46
CA GLN A 7 8.05 -5.45 -33.53
C GLN A 7 7.56 -4.94 -32.17
N LEU A 8 7.89 -5.62 -31.06
CA LEU A 8 7.59 -5.13 -29.71
C LEU A 8 8.49 -3.95 -29.30
N ARG A 9 9.73 -3.88 -29.78
CA ARG A 9 10.60 -2.71 -29.56
C ARG A 9 10.09 -1.49 -30.32
N ASP A 10 9.66 -1.67 -31.57
CA ASP A 10 9.07 -0.63 -32.40
C ASP A 10 7.75 -0.08 -31.80
N LEU A 11 6.98 -0.96 -31.13
CA LEU A 11 5.80 -0.59 -30.34
C LEU A 11 6.10 0.01 -28.95
N GLY A 12 7.38 0.26 -28.62
CA GLY A 12 7.77 0.95 -27.39
C GLY A 12 7.85 0.10 -26.12
N PHE A 13 7.78 -1.24 -26.20
CA PHE A 13 7.94 -2.11 -25.02
C PHE A 13 9.36 -2.12 -24.44
N GLY A 14 10.34 -1.56 -25.17
CA GLY A 14 11.71 -1.33 -24.69
C GLY A 14 12.40 -2.61 -24.18
N TYR A 15 13.03 -2.53 -23.01
CA TYR A 15 13.73 -3.67 -22.40
C TYR A 15 12.80 -4.83 -22.01
N ARG A 16 11.48 -4.64 -21.99
CA ARG A 16 10.48 -5.68 -21.67
C ARG A 16 10.05 -6.50 -22.88
N ALA A 17 10.35 -6.06 -24.10
CA ALA A 17 10.09 -6.82 -25.33
C ALA A 17 10.59 -8.29 -25.26
N PRO A 18 11.85 -8.60 -24.88
CA PRO A 18 12.31 -10.00 -24.74
C PRO A 18 11.54 -10.80 -23.68
N PHE A 19 11.04 -10.17 -22.62
CA PHE A 19 10.28 -10.86 -21.57
C PHE A 19 8.94 -11.37 -22.09
N ILE A 20 8.27 -10.60 -22.95
CA ILE A 20 6.99 -10.97 -23.55
C ILE A 20 7.17 -12.16 -24.50
N VAL A 21 8.16 -12.09 -25.41
CA VAL A 21 8.44 -13.18 -26.36
C VAL A 21 8.79 -14.49 -25.63
N LYS A 22 9.70 -14.41 -24.64
CA LYS A 22 10.10 -15.58 -23.85
C LYS A 22 8.95 -16.15 -23.02
N SER A 23 8.14 -15.29 -22.39
CA SER A 23 6.98 -15.73 -21.61
C SER A 23 5.89 -16.37 -22.48
N ALA A 24 5.66 -15.86 -23.68
CA ALA A 24 4.73 -16.48 -24.64
C ALA A 24 5.23 -17.85 -25.13
N ALA A 25 6.54 -18.01 -25.34
CA ALA A 25 7.14 -19.31 -25.68
C ALA A 25 7.02 -20.32 -24.53
N ILE A 26 7.34 -19.91 -23.29
CA ILE A 26 7.15 -20.72 -22.08
C ILE A 26 5.67 -21.14 -21.94
N LEU A 27 4.75 -20.19 -22.08
CA LEU A 27 3.31 -20.44 -22.01
C LEU A 27 2.87 -21.48 -23.05
N SER A 28 3.34 -21.34 -24.30
CA SER A 28 3.01 -22.27 -25.37
C SER A 28 3.54 -23.69 -25.09
N ALA A 29 4.73 -23.82 -24.51
CA ALA A 29 5.31 -25.11 -24.15
C ALA A 29 4.57 -25.79 -22.98
N LEU A 30 4.00 -25.00 -22.06
CA LEU A 30 3.25 -25.49 -20.91
C LEU A 30 1.79 -25.88 -21.23
N GLY A 31 1.32 -25.70 -22.47
CA GLY A 31 -0.07 -26.00 -22.88
C GLY A 31 -0.98 -24.78 -23.02
N GLY A 32 -0.41 -23.58 -23.11
CA GLY A 32 -1.14 -22.36 -23.46
C GLY A 32 -2.15 -21.91 -22.40
N ALA A 33 -3.32 -21.45 -22.83
CA ALA A 33 -4.37 -20.98 -21.93
C ALA A 33 -4.82 -22.03 -20.91
N THR A 34 -4.83 -23.31 -21.27
CA THR A 34 -5.20 -24.43 -20.38
C THR A 34 -4.33 -24.50 -19.12
N TYR A 35 -3.04 -24.20 -19.25
CA TYR A 35 -2.13 -24.13 -18.11
C TYR A 35 -2.48 -22.99 -17.14
N LEU A 36 -2.80 -21.79 -17.65
CA LEU A 36 -3.22 -20.69 -16.78
C LEU A 36 -4.56 -20.98 -16.09
N GLN A 37 -5.48 -21.68 -16.78
CA GLN A 37 -6.73 -22.11 -16.15
C GLN A 37 -6.51 -23.18 -15.07
N SER A 38 -5.53 -24.09 -15.21
CA SER A 38 -5.22 -25.04 -14.12
C SER A 38 -4.61 -24.34 -12.89
N LEU A 39 -3.83 -23.27 -13.08
CA LEU A 39 -3.34 -22.45 -11.95
C LEU A 39 -4.49 -21.77 -11.18
N ARG A 40 -5.58 -21.36 -11.86
CA ARG A 40 -6.78 -20.82 -11.19
C ARG A 40 -7.42 -21.84 -10.25
N LEU A 41 -7.42 -23.13 -10.61
CA LEU A 41 -7.98 -24.22 -9.79
C LEU A 41 -7.11 -24.60 -8.59
N ASN A 42 -5.84 -24.17 -8.52
CA ASN A 42 -4.99 -24.44 -7.37
C ASN A 42 -5.45 -23.61 -6.16
N ALA A 43 -5.73 -24.25 -5.02
CA ALA A 43 -6.17 -23.59 -3.80
C ALA A 43 -5.06 -22.80 -3.08
N ASN A 44 -3.78 -23.04 -3.40
CA ASN A 44 -2.64 -22.41 -2.73
C ASN A 44 -2.03 -21.28 -3.57
N ALA A 45 -2.22 -20.03 -3.15
CA ALA A 45 -1.63 -18.87 -3.82
C ALA A 45 -0.08 -18.89 -3.87
N ALA A 46 0.61 -19.52 -2.92
CA ALA A 46 2.08 -19.59 -2.94
C ALA A 46 2.61 -20.48 -4.08
N ASP A 47 1.89 -21.57 -4.39
CA ASP A 47 2.23 -22.45 -5.51
C ASP A 47 1.94 -21.75 -6.84
N VAL A 48 0.85 -20.98 -6.92
CA VAL A 48 0.52 -20.14 -8.08
C VAL A 48 1.56 -19.03 -8.29
N GLN A 49 1.99 -18.35 -7.21
CA GLN A 49 3.09 -17.37 -7.29
C GLN A 49 4.36 -18.05 -7.83
N THR A 50 4.73 -19.20 -7.27
CA THR A 50 5.93 -19.95 -7.67
C THR A 50 5.89 -20.34 -9.15
N ALA A 51 4.77 -20.90 -9.62
CA ALA A 51 4.54 -21.23 -11.02
C ALA A 51 4.67 -20.01 -11.95
N LEU A 52 4.04 -18.89 -11.59
CA LEU A 52 4.10 -17.64 -12.36
C LEU A 52 5.50 -17.00 -12.38
N THR A 53 6.30 -17.15 -11.32
CA THR A 53 7.69 -16.63 -11.30
C THR A 53 8.66 -17.38 -12.22
N GLN A 54 8.24 -18.48 -12.85
CA GLN A 54 9.03 -19.16 -13.89
C GLN A 54 9.03 -18.38 -15.22
N PHE A 55 8.09 -17.45 -15.41
CA PHE A 55 7.96 -16.66 -16.64
C PHE A 55 8.99 -15.52 -16.69
N SER A 56 9.52 -15.25 -17.88
CA SER A 56 10.58 -14.26 -18.07
C SER A 56 10.10 -12.86 -17.70
N GLY A 57 10.79 -12.20 -16.77
CA GLY A 57 10.43 -10.87 -16.27
C GLY A 57 9.32 -10.85 -15.20
N VAL A 58 8.82 -12.00 -14.75
CA VAL A 58 7.77 -12.09 -13.72
C VAL A 58 8.40 -12.33 -12.33
N GLY A 59 8.55 -11.25 -11.56
CA GLY A 59 8.88 -11.32 -10.13
C GLY A 59 7.63 -11.48 -9.25
N ARG A 60 7.82 -11.72 -7.93
CA ARG A 60 6.75 -11.93 -6.94
C ARG A 60 5.56 -10.95 -7.07
N LYS A 61 5.86 -9.65 -7.15
CA LYS A 61 4.84 -8.59 -7.32
C LYS A 61 3.99 -8.75 -8.58
N VAL A 62 4.59 -9.17 -9.69
CA VAL A 62 3.88 -9.39 -10.97
C VAL A 62 3.08 -10.69 -10.90
N ALA A 63 3.65 -11.74 -10.33
CA ALA A 63 2.95 -13.00 -10.08
C ALA A 63 1.71 -12.80 -9.21
N ASP A 64 1.81 -12.04 -8.11
CA ASP A 64 0.67 -11.74 -7.23
C ASP A 64 -0.36 -10.83 -7.91
N CYS A 65 0.03 -9.87 -8.75
CA CYS A 65 -0.93 -9.13 -9.57
C CYS A 65 -1.75 -10.08 -10.47
N VAL A 66 -1.09 -11.04 -11.13
CA VAL A 66 -1.78 -12.02 -11.99
C VAL A 66 -2.64 -12.96 -11.15
N ALA A 67 -2.15 -13.43 -10.01
CA ALA A 67 -2.87 -14.31 -9.10
C ALA A 67 -4.16 -13.65 -8.57
N LEU A 68 -4.05 -12.42 -8.07
CA LEU A 68 -5.16 -11.64 -7.51
C LEU A 68 -6.19 -11.23 -8.57
N PHE A 69 -5.76 -10.69 -9.71
CA PHE A 69 -6.66 -10.09 -10.69
C PHE A 69 -7.13 -11.04 -11.79
N SER A 70 -6.60 -12.27 -11.87
CA SER A 70 -6.98 -13.21 -12.94
C SER A 70 -7.06 -14.70 -12.56
N LEU A 71 -6.55 -15.13 -11.39
CA LEU A 71 -6.54 -16.54 -10.97
C LEU A 71 -7.27 -16.77 -9.64
N ASP A 72 -8.13 -15.83 -9.23
CA ASP A 72 -9.01 -15.92 -8.07
C ASP A 72 -8.28 -16.16 -6.73
N LYS A 73 -7.05 -15.65 -6.60
CA LYS A 73 -6.28 -15.65 -5.35
C LYS A 73 -6.50 -14.35 -4.57
N LEU A 74 -7.68 -14.24 -3.97
CA LEU A 74 -8.19 -13.03 -3.31
C LEU A 74 -7.35 -12.59 -2.10
N GLU A 75 -6.51 -13.49 -1.60
CA GLU A 75 -5.54 -13.34 -0.51
C GLU A 75 -4.13 -12.91 -0.95
N ALA A 76 -3.84 -12.92 -2.27
CA ALA A 76 -2.53 -12.54 -2.81
C ALA A 76 -2.32 -11.02 -2.72
N ILE A 77 -1.14 -10.58 -2.27
CA ILE A 77 -0.82 -9.18 -1.99
C ILE A 77 0.30 -8.70 -2.91
N PRO A 78 0.03 -7.91 -3.97
CA PRO A 78 1.07 -7.42 -4.87
C PRO A 78 1.88 -6.27 -4.23
N VAL A 79 2.87 -6.61 -3.41
CA VAL A 79 3.70 -5.62 -2.71
C VAL A 79 4.68 -4.96 -3.70
N ASP A 80 4.56 -3.65 -3.88
CA ASP A 80 5.48 -2.82 -4.67
C ASP A 80 6.22 -1.81 -3.76
N THR A 81 7.16 -1.05 -4.29
CA THR A 81 7.93 -0.02 -3.54
C THR A 81 7.03 1.03 -2.89
N HIS A 82 5.85 1.31 -3.46
CA HIS A 82 4.83 2.17 -2.83
C HIS A 82 4.35 1.66 -1.47
N ALA A 83 4.38 0.35 -1.23
CA ALA A 83 3.99 -0.27 0.04
C ALA A 83 5.16 -0.43 1.03
N ALA A 84 6.40 -0.12 0.63
CA ALA A 84 7.60 -0.36 1.44
C ALA A 84 8.58 0.82 1.42
N THR A 85 8.74 1.50 2.56
CA THR A 85 9.74 2.57 2.77
C THR A 85 11.18 2.07 2.90
N LYS A 86 11.40 0.76 2.71
CA LYS A 86 12.69 0.06 2.80
C LYS A 86 12.88 -0.82 1.55
N SER A 87 14.11 -1.28 1.31
CA SER A 87 14.37 -2.26 0.25
C SER A 87 13.47 -3.50 0.40
N LEU A 88 12.78 -3.86 -0.68
CA LEU A 88 11.79 -4.92 -0.70
C LEU A 88 12.46 -6.30 -0.80
N THR A 89 12.94 -6.80 0.34
CA THR A 89 13.49 -8.15 0.45
C THR A 89 12.36 -9.20 0.48
N PRO A 90 12.64 -10.49 0.18
CA PRO A 90 11.64 -11.56 0.30
C PRO A 90 11.00 -11.65 1.69
N THR A 91 11.76 -11.36 2.75
CA THR A 91 11.26 -11.33 4.13
C THR A 91 10.25 -10.20 4.33
N ILE A 92 10.60 -8.96 3.93
CA ILE A 92 9.69 -7.80 4.03
C ILE A 92 8.43 -8.03 3.18
N TYR A 93 8.57 -8.65 2.00
CA TYR A 93 7.44 -9.03 1.15
C TYR A 93 6.47 -9.96 1.88
N ALA A 94 6.98 -11.01 2.53
CA ALA A 94 6.18 -11.96 3.31
C ALA A 94 5.55 -11.33 4.56
N GLU A 95 6.29 -10.48 5.29
CA GLU A 95 5.78 -9.75 6.46
C GLU A 95 4.62 -8.81 6.09
N VAL A 96 4.75 -8.05 4.99
CA VAL A 96 3.67 -7.19 4.49
C VAL A 96 2.47 -8.03 4.05
N GLY A 97 2.69 -9.12 3.29
CA GLY A 97 1.63 -10.03 2.90
C GLY A 97 0.84 -10.58 4.09
N LYS A 98 1.55 -11.08 5.11
CA LYS A 98 0.98 -11.57 6.36
C LYS A 98 0.18 -10.49 7.10
N LEU A 99 0.67 -9.26 7.19
CA LEU A 99 -0.03 -8.14 7.85
C LEU A 99 -1.41 -7.87 7.25
N TYR A 100 -1.55 -7.98 5.92
CA TYR A 100 -2.85 -7.85 5.24
C TYR A 100 -3.73 -9.08 5.46
N GLN A 101 -3.17 -10.29 5.35
CA GLN A 101 -3.90 -11.55 5.53
C GLN A 101 -4.46 -11.68 6.95
N ASP A 102 -3.66 -11.39 7.98
CA ASP A 102 -4.07 -11.43 9.39
C ASP A 102 -5.21 -10.45 9.73
N ARG A 103 -5.44 -9.41 8.91
CA ARG A 103 -6.48 -8.38 9.15
C ARG A 103 -7.67 -8.42 8.20
N PHE A 104 -7.51 -8.94 6.99
CA PHE A 104 -8.49 -8.79 5.90
C PHE A 104 -8.80 -10.11 5.17
N SER A 105 -8.37 -11.25 5.70
CA SER A 105 -8.77 -12.57 5.19
C SER A 105 -10.30 -12.73 5.15
N PRO A 106 -10.89 -13.34 4.10
CA PRO A 106 -10.22 -13.96 2.95
C PRO A 106 -9.90 -12.98 1.79
N PHE A 107 -10.32 -11.71 1.88
CA PHE A 107 -10.26 -10.73 0.79
C PHE A 107 -9.07 -9.76 0.89
N ALA A 108 -7.94 -10.24 1.37
CA ALA A 108 -6.82 -9.38 1.76
C ALA A 108 -6.20 -8.59 0.59
N GLY A 109 -6.15 -9.17 -0.61
CA GLY A 109 -5.71 -8.51 -1.85
C GLY A 109 -6.69 -7.45 -2.35
N TRP A 110 -7.99 -7.64 -2.12
CA TRP A 110 -9.01 -6.62 -2.40
C TRP A 110 -8.89 -5.44 -1.43
N ALA A 111 -8.72 -5.70 -0.14
CA ALA A 111 -8.48 -4.65 0.86
C ALA A 111 -7.19 -3.86 0.55
N HIS A 112 -6.10 -4.55 0.18
CA HIS A 112 -4.88 -3.92 -0.32
C HIS A 112 -5.13 -3.04 -1.55
N SER A 113 -5.92 -3.51 -2.52
CA SER A 113 -6.23 -2.76 -3.75
C SER A 113 -7.02 -1.47 -3.47
N ILE A 114 -7.98 -1.51 -2.54
CA ILE A 114 -8.74 -0.33 -2.09
C ILE A 114 -7.82 0.67 -1.38
N LEU A 115 -6.96 0.20 -0.47
CA LEU A 115 -6.03 1.05 0.27
C LEU A 115 -4.97 1.67 -0.65
N PHE A 116 -4.45 0.92 -1.62
CA PHE A 116 -3.56 1.43 -2.66
C PHE A 116 -4.25 2.52 -3.50
N ALA A 117 -5.50 2.29 -3.94
CA ALA A 117 -6.27 3.27 -4.69
C ALA A 117 -6.52 4.56 -3.89
N ALA A 118 -6.83 4.44 -2.59
CA ALA A 118 -6.98 5.57 -1.68
C ALA A 118 -5.67 6.37 -1.48
N ASP A 119 -4.51 5.71 -1.59
CA ASP A 119 -3.20 6.36 -1.46
C ASP A 119 -2.75 7.13 -2.72
N LEU A 120 -3.38 6.91 -3.88
CA LEU A 120 -3.06 7.64 -5.11
C LEU A 120 -3.33 9.14 -4.94
N ASN A 121 -2.36 9.99 -5.30
CA ASN A 121 -2.44 11.46 -5.11
C ASN A 121 -3.75 12.08 -5.62
N LYS A 122 -4.26 11.65 -6.79
CA LYS A 122 -5.55 12.11 -7.33
C LYS A 122 -6.73 11.80 -6.39
N VAL A 123 -6.74 10.59 -5.82
CA VAL A 123 -7.78 10.13 -4.90
C VAL A 123 -7.64 10.81 -3.54
N LYS A 124 -6.40 10.96 -3.02
CA LYS A 124 -6.11 11.80 -1.84
C LYS A 124 -6.66 13.22 -1.98
N THR A 125 -6.52 13.86 -3.14
CA THR A 125 -7.11 15.19 -3.40
C THR A 125 -8.64 15.16 -3.35
N LEU A 126 -9.30 14.16 -3.94
CA LEU A 126 -10.76 14.02 -3.92
C LEU A 126 -11.32 13.67 -2.53
N LEU A 127 -10.57 12.89 -1.74
CA LEU A 127 -10.91 12.52 -0.36
C LEU A 127 -10.57 13.62 0.66
N SER A 128 -9.75 14.60 0.29
CA SER A 128 -9.43 15.71 1.18
C SER A 128 -10.68 16.55 1.45
N PRO A 129 -11.02 16.84 2.73
CA PRO A 129 -12.21 17.63 3.02
C PRO A 129 -12.04 19.03 2.43
N SER A 130 -12.97 19.41 1.54
CA SER A 130 -12.98 20.72 0.92
C SER A 130 -12.87 21.81 2.00
N PRO A 131 -11.98 22.81 1.86
CA PRO A 131 -11.82 23.84 2.87
C PRO A 131 -13.16 24.56 3.05
N ALA A 132 -13.78 24.34 4.20
CA ALA A 132 -15.10 24.86 4.51
C ALA A 132 -15.12 26.36 4.21
N LYS A 133 -15.95 26.79 3.25
CA LYS A 133 -16.17 28.21 2.96
C LYS A 133 -16.53 28.87 4.29
N LYS A 134 -15.63 29.71 4.81
CA LYS A 134 -15.88 30.52 6.00
C LYS A 134 -17.01 31.49 5.69
N SER A 135 -18.25 31.03 5.88
CA SER A 135 -19.42 31.88 5.88
C SER A 135 -19.18 32.96 6.93
N LYS A 136 -19.04 34.21 6.48
CA LYS A 136 -19.07 35.38 7.37
C LYS A 136 -20.49 35.46 7.94
N ARG A 137 -20.75 34.71 9.00
CA ARG A 137 -21.92 34.94 9.87
C ARG A 137 -21.84 36.39 10.34
N LYS A 138 -22.71 37.24 9.80
CA LYS A 138 -23.03 38.52 10.44
C LYS A 138 -23.56 38.19 11.83
N SER A 139 -23.02 38.85 12.85
CA SER A 139 -23.53 38.76 14.22
C SER A 139 -24.99 39.23 14.26
N PRO A 140 -25.92 38.51 14.91
CA PRO A 140 -27.23 39.05 15.22
C PRO A 140 -27.08 40.23 16.18
N THR A 141 -27.80 41.32 15.92
CA THR A 141 -28.00 42.41 16.87
C THR A 141 -28.70 41.88 18.12
N PRO A 142 -28.34 42.32 19.35
CA PRO A 142 -28.96 41.80 20.57
C PRO A 142 -30.41 42.31 20.69
N VAL A 143 -31.37 41.39 20.73
CA VAL A 143 -32.74 41.68 21.13
C VAL A 143 -32.83 41.57 22.66
N LYS A 144 -33.24 42.65 23.31
CA LYS A 144 -33.39 42.76 24.77
C LYS A 144 -34.72 42.13 25.18
N VAL A 145 -34.72 41.21 26.16
CA VAL A 145 -35.94 40.66 26.77
C VAL A 145 -35.79 40.57 28.29
N GLU A 146 -36.84 41.04 28.97
CA GLU A 146 -36.99 41.31 30.42
C GLU A 146 -38.45 40.99 30.77
N ILE A 147 -38.86 40.48 31.95
CA ILE A 147 -38.19 40.09 33.20
C ILE A 147 -39.06 38.96 33.81
N SER A 148 -38.49 37.92 34.45
CA SER A 148 -38.76 37.64 35.87
C SER A 148 -37.91 36.49 36.45
N ALA A 149 -37.61 36.59 37.75
CA ALA A 149 -36.93 35.56 38.53
C ALA A 149 -37.92 34.79 39.42
N ASP A 150 -37.61 33.52 39.69
CA ASP A 150 -37.69 32.99 41.06
C ASP A 150 -36.63 31.90 41.30
N ASN A 151 -36.35 31.63 42.57
CA ASN A 151 -35.12 30.98 43.05
C ASN A 151 -35.29 29.49 43.36
N THR A 152 -34.23 28.69 43.15
CA THR A 152 -33.76 27.71 44.16
C THR A 152 -32.30 27.30 43.91
N ALA A 153 -31.65 26.74 44.94
CA ALA A 153 -30.21 26.83 45.13
C ALA A 153 -29.34 25.68 44.57
N ILE A 154 -28.06 26.03 44.41
CA ILE A 154 -26.84 25.19 44.22
C ILE A 154 -26.52 24.42 45.54
N PRO A 155 -25.62 23.40 45.65
CA PRO A 155 -24.25 23.42 45.08
C PRO A 155 -23.56 22.08 44.63
N SER A 156 -22.50 22.25 43.82
CA SER A 156 -21.15 21.60 43.81
C SER A 156 -20.99 20.06 43.99
N SER A 157 -20.04 19.39 43.34
CA SER A 157 -18.57 19.61 43.31
C SER A 157 -17.91 18.78 42.17
N SER A 158 -16.60 18.77 41.87
CA SER A 158 -15.45 19.68 42.07
C SER A 158 -14.35 19.34 41.05
N THR A 159 -13.50 20.30 40.74
CA THR A 159 -12.39 20.27 39.76
C THR A 159 -11.19 19.42 40.22
N GLU A 160 -10.44 18.81 39.30
CA GLU A 160 -8.97 18.97 39.30
C GLU A 160 -8.32 18.78 37.91
N GLN A 161 -7.49 19.75 37.50
CA GLN A 161 -6.46 19.58 36.48
C GLN A 161 -5.10 19.74 37.17
N LEU A 162 -4.07 18.97 36.77
CA LEU A 162 -2.68 19.34 37.06
C LEU A 162 -1.70 18.90 35.96
N HIS A 163 -1.29 19.91 35.18
CA HIS A 163 0.06 20.22 34.68
C HIS A 163 0.99 19.13 34.08
N HIS A 164 1.45 19.47 32.88
CA HIS A 164 2.68 18.98 32.22
C HIS A 164 3.94 19.52 32.95
N PRO A 165 5.15 18.93 32.78
CA PRO A 165 6.03 19.54 31.78
C PRO A 165 7.00 18.60 31.01
N ASN A 166 7.64 19.24 30.03
CA ASN A 166 8.51 18.73 28.98
C ASN A 166 9.92 18.29 29.47
N GLY A 167 10.54 17.28 28.83
CA GLY A 167 11.82 16.68 29.27
C GLY A 167 12.81 16.38 28.13
N ARG A 168 13.51 17.41 27.65
CA ARG A 168 14.49 17.32 26.55
C ARG A 168 15.84 16.73 26.99
N LYS A 169 16.25 15.55 26.49
CA LYS A 169 17.63 15.02 26.66
C LYS A 169 18.44 15.12 25.35
N LYS A 170 19.69 15.61 25.44
CA LYS A 170 20.62 15.79 24.31
C LYS A 170 21.73 14.73 24.32
N ARG A 171 22.05 14.21 23.12
CA ARG A 171 23.38 13.84 22.56
C ARG A 171 24.37 13.03 23.41
N ILE A 172 24.87 11.92 22.85
CA ILE A 172 26.31 11.64 22.70
C ILE A 172 26.51 10.85 21.37
N THR A 173 27.42 11.33 20.53
CA THR A 173 27.92 10.66 19.32
C THR A 173 29.32 10.13 19.61
N LYS A 174 29.59 8.84 19.38
CA LYS A 174 30.93 8.27 19.57
C LYS A 174 31.62 8.07 18.21
N LYS A 175 32.60 8.94 17.94
CA LYS A 175 33.49 8.87 16.76
C LYS A 175 34.41 7.65 16.92
N ARG A 176 34.60 6.84 15.88
CA ARG A 176 35.66 5.82 15.81
C ARG A 176 36.63 6.24 14.71
N LEU A 177 37.91 6.01 14.95
CA LEU A 177 39.02 6.57 14.17
C LEU A 177 39.30 5.75 12.91
N ASP A 178 39.66 6.47 11.85
CA ASP A 178 40.36 5.92 10.69
C ASP A 178 41.82 5.60 11.07
N MET A 179 42.39 4.56 10.47
CA MET A 179 43.82 4.21 10.47
C MET A 179 44.15 3.59 9.11
N ASP A 180 45.33 3.92 8.60
CA ASP A 180 45.66 3.86 7.18
C ASP A 180 46.07 2.47 6.62
N ASP A 181 45.99 2.38 5.30
CA ASP A 181 46.60 1.37 4.43
C ASP A 181 48.15 1.45 4.49
N PRO A 182 48.88 0.34 4.27
CA PRO A 182 49.70 0.33 3.06
C PRO A 182 49.87 -1.05 2.36
N SER A 183 49.49 -1.08 1.09
CA SER A 183 50.21 -1.66 -0.06
C SER A 183 51.03 -2.95 0.11
N SER A 184 50.62 -4.01 -0.61
CA SER A 184 51.49 -4.89 -1.42
C SER A 184 50.65 -5.61 -2.48
#